data_AF-A0A124FLJ7-F1
#
_entry.id   AF-A0A124FLJ7-F1
#
_cell.length_a   1.000
_cell.length_b   1.000
_cell.length_c   1.000
_cell.angle_alpha   90.00
_cell.angle_beta   90.00
_cell.angle_gamma   90.00
#
_symmetry.space_group_name_H-M   'P 1'
#
loop_
_entity.id
_entity.type
_entity.pdbx_description
1 polymer ?
#
loop_
_entity_poly.entity_id
_entity_poly.type
_entity_poly.pdbx_seq_one_letter_code
_entity_poly.pdbx_strand_id
1 'polypeptide(L)' 'MREDTLPKLLMRNAARLGGKIALREKEFGIWQSVSWEAYARHVHDFALGLVVLGFKRGDKVAIV' A
#
# COMPACT_ATOMS: atom_id res chain seq x y z
N MET A 1 -5.79 -5.36 18.20
CA MET A 1 -5.61 -3.89 18.02
C MET A 1 -6.77 -3.37 17.20
N ARG A 2 -7.37 -2.21 17.54
CA ARG A 2 -8.46 -1.63 16.74
C ARG A 2 -7.93 -1.16 15.38
N GLU A 3 -8.65 -1.46 14.32
CA GLU A 3 -8.30 -1.13 12.92
C GLU A 3 -8.84 0.25 12.53
N ASP A 4 -8.35 1.28 13.23
CA ASP A 4 -8.83 2.67 13.19
C ASP A 4 -8.09 3.56 12.18
N THR A 5 -7.18 3.01 11.38
CA THR A 5 -6.41 3.74 10.36
C THR A 5 -6.29 2.90 9.08
N LEU A 6 -6.11 3.57 7.95
CA LEU A 6 -5.95 2.91 6.65
C LEU A 6 -4.78 1.91 6.61
N PRO A 7 -3.57 2.20 7.15
CA PRO A 7 -2.49 1.22 7.18
C PRO A 7 -2.83 -0.04 7.99
N LYS A 8 -3.55 0.09 9.11
CA LYS A 8 -4.00 -1.08 9.89
C LYS A 8 -4.98 -1.93 9.10
N LEU A 9 -5.92 -1.32 8.37
CA LEU A 9 -6.85 -2.05 7.50
C LEU A 9 -6.11 -2.77 6.35
N LEU A 10 -5.09 -2.14 5.76
CA LEU A 10 -4.26 -2.76 4.72
C LEU A 10 -3.52 -3.98 5.27
N MET A 11 -2.85 -3.86 6.42
CA MET A 11 -2.12 -4.98 7.04
C MET A 11 -3.05 -6.13 7.43
N ARG A 12 -4.24 -5.83 7.98
CA ARG A 12 -5.27 -6.84 8.27
C ARG A 12 -5.68 -7.58 7.00
N ASN A 13 -5.94 -6.86 5.92
CA ASN A 13 -6.38 -7.47 4.66
C ASN A 13 -5.25 -8.29 4.03
N ALA A 14 -4.00 -7.82 4.07
CA ALA A 14 -2.85 -8.60 3.64
C ALA A 14 -2.72 -9.92 4.41
N ALA A 15 -2.86 -9.89 5.73
CA ALA A 15 -2.84 -11.11 6.56
C ALA A 15 -4.01 -12.07 6.26
N ARG A 16 -5.21 -11.55 5.97
CA ARG A 16 -6.42 -12.37 5.78
C ARG A 16 -6.63 -12.84 4.33
N LEU A 17 -6.20 -12.05 3.37
CA LEU A 17 -6.50 -12.22 1.95
C LEU A 17 -5.25 -12.54 1.13
N GLY A 18 -4.05 -12.23 1.63
CA GLY A 18 -2.76 -12.68 1.09
C GLY A 18 -2.64 -12.55 -0.42
N GLY A 19 -2.55 -13.69 -1.11
CA GLY A 19 -2.43 -13.79 -2.57
C GLY A 19 -3.69 -13.41 -3.36
N LYS A 20 -4.85 -13.16 -2.72
CA LYS A 20 -6.05 -12.68 -3.43
C LYS A 20 -5.81 -11.30 -4.02
N ILE A 21 -6.46 -11.01 -5.14
CA ILE A 21 -6.34 -9.73 -5.84
C ILE A 21 -6.95 -8.61 -4.98
N ALA A 22 -6.14 -7.57 -4.74
CA ALA A 22 -6.54 -6.33 -4.09
C ALA A 22 -6.93 -5.27 -5.10
N LEU A 23 -6.14 -5.15 -6.17
CA LEU A 23 -6.23 -4.07 -7.15
C LEU A 23 -6.06 -4.64 -8.56
N ARG A 24 -6.64 -3.95 -9.53
CA ARG A 24 -6.34 -4.13 -10.94
C ARG A 24 -6.11 -2.78 -11.58
N GLU A 25 -5.02 -2.67 -12.32
CA GLU A 25 -4.66 -1.47 -13.07
C GLU A 25 -4.57 -1.84 -14.55
N LYS A 26 -4.93 -0.89 -15.42
CA LYS A 26 -4.83 -1.09 -16.86
C LYS A 26 -3.66 -0.28 -17.39
N GLU A 27 -2.66 -0.96 -17.91
CA GLU A 27 -1.45 -0.34 -18.46
C GLU A 27 -1.26 -0.85 -19.90
N PHE A 28 -1.08 0.07 -20.85
CA PHE A 28 -0.95 -0.23 -22.30
C PHE A 28 -2.04 -1.16 -22.86
N GLY A 29 -3.27 -1.08 -22.32
CA GLY A 29 -4.38 -1.94 -22.73
C GLY A 29 -4.50 -3.26 -21.98
N ILE A 30 -3.50 -3.63 -21.17
CA ILE A 30 -3.42 -4.92 -20.46
C ILE A 30 -3.81 -4.72 -18.99
N TRP A 31 -4.65 -5.62 -18.47
CA TRP A 31 -5.03 -5.63 -17.05
C TRP A 31 -3.95 -6.32 -16.21
N GLN A 32 -3.28 -5.56 -15.36
CA GLN A 32 -2.36 -6.04 -14.34
C GLN A 32 -3.11 -6.24 -13.03
N SER A 33 -2.76 -7.29 -12.29
CA SER A 33 -3.40 -7.62 -11.00
C SER A 33 -2.37 -7.58 -9.89
N VAL A 34 -2.72 -6.95 -8.77
CA VAL A 34 -1.87 -6.86 -7.58
C VAL A 34 -2.56 -7.55 -6.42
N SER A 35 -1.86 -8.48 -5.75
CA SER A 35 -2.40 -9.17 -4.57
C SER A 35 -2.37 -8.27 -3.33
N TRP A 36 -3.15 -8.63 -2.31
CA TRP A 36 -3.15 -7.91 -1.02
C TRP A 36 -1.77 -7.92 -0.35
N GLU A 37 -1.06 -9.04 -0.40
CA GLU A 37 0.30 -9.15 0.13
C GLU A 37 1.28 -8.26 -0.65
N ALA A 38 1.24 -8.29 -1.98
CA ALA A 38 2.11 -7.47 -2.81
C ALA A 38 1.85 -5.98 -2.60
N TYR A 39 0.58 -5.59 -2.48
CA TYR A 39 0.20 -4.20 -2.24
C TYR A 39 0.69 -3.70 -0.87
N ALA A 40 0.53 -4.50 0.19
CA ALA A 40 1.01 -4.14 1.52
C ALA A 40 2.54 -4.00 1.56
N ARG A 41 3.28 -4.90 0.91
CA ARG A 41 4.74 -4.79 0.79
C ARG A 41 5.15 -3.52 0.04
N HIS A 42 4.50 -3.22 -1.08
CA HIS A 42 4.80 -2.01 -1.85
C HIS A 42 4.57 -0.72 -1.03
N VAL A 43 3.43 -0.62 -0.33
CA VAL A 43 3.13 0.53 0.53
C VAL A 43 4.13 0.65 1.69
N HIS A 44 4.53 -0.48 2.28
CA HIS A 44 5.52 -0.52 3.34
C HIS A 44 6.87 0.02 2.86
N ASP A 45 7.37 -0.47 1.72
CA ASP A 45 8.68 -0.09 1.19
C ASP A 45 8.69 1.39 0.74
N PHE A 46 7.59 1.86 0.12
CA PHE A 46 7.41 3.27 -0.21
C PHE A 46 7.44 4.17 1.04
N ALA A 47 6.71 3.79 2.09
CA ALA A 47 6.67 4.54 3.35
C ALA A 47 8.05 4.59 4.03
N LEU A 48 8.81 3.49 4.02
CA LEU A 48 10.19 3.48 4.50
C LEU A 48 11.10 4.38 3.67
N GLY A 49 10.92 4.41 2.35
CA GLY A 49 11.63 5.34 1.47
C GLY A 49 11.41 6.80 1.87
N LEU A 50 10.16 7.18 2.18
CA LEU A 50 9.86 8.53 2.68
C LEU A 50 10.57 8.82 4.02
N VAL A 51 10.59 7.87 4.95
CA VAL A 51 11.31 8.02 6.22
C VAL A 51 12.81 8.27 5.97
N VAL A 52 13.42 7.51 5.05
CA VAL A 52 14.84 7.66 4.68
C VAL A 52 15.12 9.03 4.03
N LEU A 53 14.18 9.55 3.25
CA LEU A 53 14.26 10.89 2.65
C LEU A 53 14.04 12.03 3.66
N GLY A 54 13.79 11.71 4.93
CA GLY A 54 13.65 12.69 6.01
C GLY A 54 12.22 13.19 6.22
N PHE A 55 11.22 12.51 5.68
CA PHE A 55 9.80 12.86 5.85
C PHE A 55 9.36 12.67 7.30
N LYS A 56 8.62 13.65 7.84
CA LYS A 56 8.20 13.72 9.23
C LYS A 56 6.70 13.83 9.38
N ARG A 57 6.22 13.59 10.60
CA ARG A 57 4.83 13.85 10.98
C ARG A 57 4.49 15.32 10.72
N GLY A 58 3.45 15.57 9.95
CA GLY A 58 2.98 16.91 9.59
C GLY A 58 3.43 17.36 8.20
N ASP A 59 4.40 16.68 7.60
CA ASP A 59 4.80 16.92 6.21
C ASP A 59 3.69 16.49 5.25
N LYS A 60 3.69 17.08 4.05
CA LYS A 60 2.62 16.95 3.04
C LYS A 60 3.21 16.36 1.78
N VAL A 61 2.53 15.36 1.22
CA VAL A 61 2.85 14.74 -0.07
C VAL A 61 1.73 15.06 -1.05
N ALA A 62 2.08 15.34 -2.30
CA ALA A 62 1.14 15.53 -3.39
C ALA A 62 1.41 14.50 -4.49
N ILE A 63 0.34 14.05 -5.13
CA ILE A 63 0.37 13.20 -6.33
C ILE A 63 -0.18 14.08 -7.46
N VAL A 64 0.52 14.15 -8.59
CA VAL A 64 0.16 14.97 -9.76
C VAL A 64 -0.12 14.07 -10.94
#